data_AF-A0A6V7IGR0-F1
#
_entry.id   AF-A0A6V7IGR0-F1
#
_cell.length_a   1.000
_cell.length_b   1.000
_cell.length_c   1.000
_cell.angle_alpha   90.00
_cell.angle_beta   90.00
_cell.angle_gamma   90.00
#
_symmetry.space_group_name_H-M   'P 1'
#
loop_
_entity.id
_entity.type
_entity.pdbx_description
1 polymer ?
#
loop_
_entity_poly.entity_id
_entity_poly.type
_entity_poly.pdbx_seq_one_letter_code
_entity_poly.pdbx_strand_id
1 'polypeptide(L)'
;VVFVDDVSMPSKEEYGAQPPIELLRQWLDHSSWYDRKELSSFELRDMQLICAMGPPSGGKDVTPRFKRHFFTLSISEFEDSVMITIFSKIMRWHLETYGFQEVFGLVVDYVVMGTLDIYKESLKHLLPTPAKSHYLFNLRDFSRVIQGVLLSRPESVTNLMGMKRLWVHEVLRVYGDRLVDENDANWLVGQIGRTLKDRMEDDIDSLFGDFLFLPTDE
;
A
#
# COMPACT_ATOMS: atom_id res chain seq x y z
N VAL A 1 -6.86 -24.71 -7.29
CA VAL A 1 -7.47 -23.37 -7.18
C VAL A 1 -6.78 -22.44 -8.17
N VAL A 2 -7.54 -21.71 -8.98
CA VAL A 2 -7.05 -20.67 -9.89
C VAL A 2 -7.52 -19.33 -9.35
N PHE A 3 -6.58 -18.42 -9.08
CA PHE A 3 -6.88 -17.08 -8.59
C PHE A 3 -6.61 -16.03 -9.68
N VAL A 4 -7.56 -15.13 -9.89
CA VAL A 4 -7.45 -14.00 -10.83
C VAL A 4 -7.57 -12.70 -10.03
N ASP A 5 -6.48 -11.94 -9.91
CA ASP A 5 -6.38 -10.78 -9.00
C ASP A 5 -7.14 -9.53 -9.47
N ASP A 6 -7.15 -9.25 -10.78
CA ASP A 6 -7.93 -8.17 -11.37
C ASP A 6 -8.69 -8.66 -12.60
N VAL A 7 -9.84 -9.28 -12.36
CA VAL A 7 -10.69 -9.80 -13.45
C VAL A 7 -11.33 -8.67 -14.28
N SER A 8 -11.33 -7.43 -13.79
CA SER A 8 -11.92 -6.27 -14.47
C SER A 8 -10.97 -5.58 -15.45
N MET A 9 -9.68 -5.91 -15.41
CA MET A 9 -8.62 -5.31 -16.22
C MET A 9 -8.80 -5.45 -17.75
N PRO A 10 -9.28 -6.57 -18.31
CA PRO A 10 -9.39 -6.72 -19.76
C PRO A 10 -10.26 -5.64 -20.40
N SER A 11 -9.76 -4.98 -21.44
CA SER A 11 -10.53 -3.97 -22.18
C SER A 11 -11.73 -4.59 -22.86
N LYS A 12 -12.82 -3.82 -22.92
CA LYS A 12 -14.01 -4.16 -23.71
C LYS A 12 -13.69 -4.00 -25.20
N GLU A 13 -14.11 -4.95 -26.02
CA GLU A 13 -14.09 -4.80 -27.47
C GLU A 13 -15.19 -3.85 -27.96
N GLU A 14 -15.28 -3.60 -29.28
CA GLU A 14 -16.27 -2.73 -29.91
C GLU A 14 -17.72 -3.05 -29.49
N TYR A 15 -18.02 -4.33 -29.29
CA TYR A 15 -19.34 -4.83 -28.88
C TYR A 15 -19.50 -5.01 -27.37
N GLY A 16 -18.54 -4.54 -26.56
CA GLY A 16 -18.61 -4.54 -25.10
C GLY A 16 -18.21 -5.84 -24.40
N ALA A 17 -17.85 -6.89 -25.15
CA ALA A 17 -17.38 -8.15 -24.57
C ALA A 17 -15.92 -8.05 -24.11
N GLN A 18 -15.55 -8.93 -23.18
CA GLN A 18 -14.18 -9.07 -22.69
C GLN A 18 -13.74 -10.52 -22.95
N PRO A 19 -13.08 -10.82 -24.08
CA PRO A 19 -12.78 -12.20 -24.49
C PRO A 19 -12.10 -13.07 -23.43
N PRO A 20 -11.14 -12.56 -22.61
CA PRO A 20 -10.55 -13.36 -21.53
C PRO A 20 -11.59 -13.79 -20.47
N ILE A 21 -12.56 -12.95 -20.16
CA ILE A 21 -13.63 -13.24 -19.19
C ILE A 21 -14.62 -14.25 -19.79
N GLU A 22 -14.91 -14.14 -21.08
CA GLU A 22 -15.79 -15.10 -21.77
C GLU A 22 -15.15 -16.49 -21.86
N LEU A 23 -13.82 -16.59 -21.95
CA LEU A 23 -13.11 -17.87 -21.83
C LEU A 23 -13.25 -18.48 -20.42
N LEU A 24 -13.12 -17.67 -19.37
CA LEU A 24 -13.36 -18.12 -18.00
C LEU A 24 -14.83 -18.55 -17.82
N ARG A 25 -15.78 -17.79 -18.39
CA ARG A 25 -17.20 -18.16 -18.39
C ARG A 25 -17.46 -19.48 -19.10
N GLN A 26 -16.79 -19.73 -20.23
CA GLN A 26 -16.90 -21.00 -20.96
C GLN A 26 -16.50 -22.19 -20.06
N TRP A 27 -15.44 -22.04 -19.27
CA TRP A 27 -15.09 -23.06 -18.28
C TRP A 27 -16.18 -23.23 -17.23
N LEU A 28 -16.70 -22.15 -16.65
CA LEU A 28 -17.74 -22.23 -15.62
C LEU A 28 -19.06 -22.82 -16.12
N ASP A 29 -19.42 -22.58 -17.39
CA ASP A 29 -20.66 -23.09 -17.99
C ASP A 29 -20.54 -24.54 -18.46
N HIS A 30 -19.38 -24.94 -19.01
CA HIS A 30 -19.23 -26.21 -19.72
C HIS A 30 -18.25 -27.20 -19.09
N SER A 31 -17.50 -26.79 -18.05
CA SER A 31 -16.40 -27.57 -17.48
C SER A 31 -15.35 -28.01 -18.51
N SER A 32 -15.23 -27.29 -19.63
CA SER A 32 -14.33 -27.65 -20.72
C SER A 32 -13.88 -26.44 -21.53
N TRP A 33 -12.71 -26.53 -22.13
CA TRP A 33 -12.23 -25.58 -23.13
C TRP A 33 -12.04 -26.24 -24.49
N TYR A 34 -12.30 -25.47 -25.54
CA TYR A 34 -12.10 -25.91 -26.91
C TYR A 34 -10.70 -25.52 -27.38
N ASP A 35 -9.90 -26.53 -27.72
CA ASP A 35 -8.60 -26.33 -28.34
C ASP A 35 -8.78 -26.08 -29.85
N ARG A 36 -8.38 -24.89 -30.28
CA ARG A 36 -8.43 -24.48 -31.69
C ARG A 36 -7.36 -25.15 -32.56
N LYS A 37 -6.30 -25.72 -31.97
CA LYS A 37 -5.23 -26.42 -32.70
C LYS A 37 -5.61 -27.87 -32.96
N GLU A 38 -5.96 -28.60 -31.92
CA GLU A 38 -6.37 -30.01 -31.99
C GLU A 38 -7.84 -30.19 -32.39
N LEU A 39 -8.59 -29.09 -32.55
CA LEU A 39 -10.02 -29.06 -32.88
C LEU A 39 -10.88 -29.93 -31.95
N SER A 40 -10.46 -30.07 -30.69
CA SER A 40 -11.07 -30.95 -29.70
C SER A 40 -11.36 -30.20 -28.39
N SER A 41 -12.30 -30.70 -27.61
CA SER A 41 -12.59 -30.17 -26.28
C SER A 41 -11.82 -30.96 -25.21
N PHE A 42 -11.23 -30.26 -24.25
CA PHE A 42 -10.65 -30.89 -23.07
C PHE A 42 -11.37 -30.42 -21.81
N GLU A 43 -11.56 -31.35 -20.88
CA GLU A 43 -12.32 -31.15 -19.66
C GLU A 43 -11.43 -30.62 -18.53
N LEU A 44 -11.95 -29.65 -17.77
CA LEU A 44 -11.31 -29.07 -16.60
C LEU A 44 -11.98 -29.64 -15.34
N ARG A 45 -11.35 -30.66 -14.74
CA ARG A 45 -11.84 -31.33 -13.53
C ARG A 45 -11.11 -30.87 -12.28
N ASP A 46 -11.83 -30.87 -11.16
CA ASP A 46 -11.31 -30.59 -9.82
C ASP A 46 -10.57 -29.25 -9.68
N MET A 47 -11.10 -28.23 -10.36
CA MET A 47 -10.56 -26.87 -10.32
C MET A 47 -11.60 -25.90 -9.75
N GLN A 48 -11.13 -24.97 -8.92
CA GLN A 48 -11.94 -23.90 -8.34
C GLN A 48 -11.41 -22.56 -8.81
N LEU A 49 -12.29 -21.69 -9.31
CA LEU A 49 -11.97 -20.33 -9.72
C LEU A 49 -12.32 -19.34 -8.60
N ILE A 50 -11.36 -18.51 -8.22
CA ILE A 50 -11.53 -17.38 -7.30
C ILE A 50 -11.08 -16.12 -8.04
N CYS A 51 -11.88 -15.06 -7.98
CA CYS A 51 -11.57 -13.80 -8.65
C CYS A 51 -11.62 -12.63 -7.65
N ALA A 52 -10.73 -11.66 -7.86
CA ALA A 52 -10.76 -10.35 -7.24
C ALA A 52 -10.82 -9.28 -8.35
N MET A 53 -11.35 -8.12 -7.98
CA MET A 53 -11.35 -6.92 -8.83
C MET A 53 -11.48 -5.69 -7.94
N GLY A 54 -11.05 -4.54 -8.45
CA GLY A 54 -11.34 -3.27 -7.83
C GLY A 54 -12.86 -2.98 -7.82
N PRO A 55 -13.32 -2.03 -6.98
CA PRO A 55 -14.71 -1.58 -7.00
C PRO A 55 -15.10 -1.10 -8.41
N PRO A 56 -16.34 -1.38 -8.88
CA PRO A 56 -16.79 -0.93 -10.19
C PRO A 56 -16.70 0.60 -10.28
N SER A 57 -15.74 1.10 -11.05
CA SER A 57 -15.45 2.54 -11.19
C SER A 57 -14.98 2.84 -12.61
N GLY A 58 -15.40 3.99 -13.15
CA GLY A 58 -14.95 4.46 -14.47
C GLY A 58 -15.23 3.49 -15.62
N GLY A 59 -16.29 2.68 -15.54
CA GLY A 59 -16.67 1.72 -16.58
C GLY A 59 -15.89 0.39 -16.57
N LYS A 60 -14.96 0.22 -15.62
CA LYS A 60 -14.28 -1.05 -15.34
C LYS A 60 -15.19 -1.93 -14.48
N ASP A 61 -15.89 -2.83 -15.14
CA ASP A 61 -16.70 -3.85 -14.49
C ASP A 61 -16.82 -5.06 -15.43
N VAL A 62 -17.11 -6.22 -14.85
CA VAL A 62 -17.27 -7.49 -15.57
C VAL A 62 -18.72 -7.74 -15.96
N THR A 63 -18.95 -8.56 -16.99
CA THR A 63 -20.28 -8.80 -17.54
C THR A 63 -21.22 -9.47 -16.52
N PRO A 64 -22.53 -9.13 -16.49
CA PRO A 64 -23.49 -9.77 -15.60
C PRO A 64 -23.57 -11.30 -15.77
N ARG A 65 -23.34 -11.78 -17.01
CA ARG A 65 -23.30 -13.22 -17.34
C ARG A 65 -22.16 -13.93 -16.62
N PHE A 66 -21.02 -13.29 -16.45
CA PHE A 66 -19.91 -13.83 -15.68
C PHE A 66 -20.20 -13.78 -14.18
N LYS A 67 -20.68 -12.64 -13.67
CA LYS A 67 -21.02 -12.45 -12.24
C LYS A 67 -22.02 -13.47 -11.71
N ARG A 68 -22.96 -13.95 -12.55
CA ARG A 68 -23.94 -15.01 -12.23
C ARG A 68 -23.32 -16.22 -11.53
N HIS A 69 -22.08 -16.57 -11.88
CA HIS A 69 -21.41 -17.78 -11.37
C HIS A 69 -20.74 -17.57 -10.01
N PHE A 70 -20.74 -16.35 -9.48
CA PHE A 70 -20.01 -16.00 -8.26
C PHE A 70 -20.94 -15.48 -7.18
N PHE A 71 -20.54 -15.74 -5.94
CA PHE A 71 -20.98 -14.96 -4.80
C PHE A 71 -20.01 -13.80 -4.62
N THR A 72 -20.50 -12.57 -4.74
CA THR A 72 -19.66 -11.37 -4.64
C THR A 72 -19.54 -10.92 -3.19
N LEU A 73 -18.31 -10.82 -2.70
CA LEU A 73 -17.97 -10.23 -1.41
C LEU A 73 -17.32 -8.86 -1.63
N SER A 74 -17.73 -7.87 -0.83
CA SER A 74 -17.09 -6.56 -0.82
C SER A 74 -16.19 -6.44 0.40
N ILE A 75 -14.96 -5.97 0.20
CA ILE A 75 -14.01 -5.69 1.27
C ILE A 75 -13.93 -4.17 1.43
N SER A 76 -14.40 -3.67 2.57
CA SER A 76 -14.29 -2.26 2.94
C SER A 76 -12.88 -1.92 3.41
N GLU A 77 -12.57 -0.63 3.45
CA GLU A 77 -11.34 -0.14 4.07
C GLU A 77 -11.29 -0.53 5.55
N PHE A 78 -10.07 -0.77 6.04
CA PHE A 78 -9.84 -1.14 7.44
C PHE A 78 -10.07 0.05 8.37
N GLU A 79 -10.64 -0.22 9.54
CA GLU A 79 -10.67 0.74 10.63
C GLU A 79 -9.26 1.03 11.15
N ASP A 80 -9.07 2.26 11.62
CA ASP A 80 -7.79 2.73 12.16
C ASP A 80 -7.29 1.83 13.31
N SER A 81 -8.21 1.37 14.17
CA SER A 81 -7.93 0.45 15.28
C SER A 81 -7.32 -0.87 14.81
N VAL A 82 -7.80 -1.41 13.68
CA VAL A 82 -7.32 -2.65 13.07
C VAL A 82 -5.96 -2.42 12.45
N MET A 83 -5.78 -1.31 11.72
CA MET A 83 -4.47 -0.94 11.15
C MET A 83 -3.41 -0.81 12.24
N ILE A 84 -3.70 -0.06 13.30
CA ILE A 84 -2.81 0.11 14.46
C ILE A 84 -2.46 -1.25 15.05
N THR A 85 -3.46 -2.12 15.26
CA THR A 85 -3.24 -3.44 15.86
C THR A 85 -2.31 -4.31 15.01
N ILE A 86 -2.52 -4.36 13.70
CA ILE A 86 -1.73 -5.19 12.78
C ILE A 86 -0.29 -4.68 12.73
N PHE A 87 -0.10 -3.39 12.42
CA PHE A 87 1.25 -2.85 12.21
C PHE A 87 2.04 -2.70 13.51
N SER A 88 1.39 -2.46 14.65
CA SER A 88 2.07 -2.46 15.95
C SER A 88 2.58 -3.84 16.32
N LYS A 89 1.83 -4.92 16.02
CA LYS A 89 2.29 -6.29 16.23
C LYS A 89 3.49 -6.63 15.36
N ILE A 90 3.47 -6.24 14.08
CA ILE A 90 4.58 -6.47 13.16
C ILE A 90 5.84 -5.71 13.63
N MET A 91 5.70 -4.43 13.97
CA MET A 91 6.81 -3.60 14.46
C MET A 91 7.39 -4.14 15.77
N ARG A 92 6.55 -4.52 16.73
CA ARG A 92 7.01 -5.11 17.99
C ARG A 92 7.74 -6.43 17.76
N TRP A 93 7.19 -7.31 16.94
CA TRP A 93 7.82 -8.58 16.59
C TRP A 93 9.21 -8.38 15.97
N HIS A 94 9.38 -7.38 15.12
CA HIS A 94 10.68 -7.03 14.55
C HIS A 94 11.70 -6.60 15.60
N LEU A 95 11.32 -5.66 16.46
CA LEU A 95 12.21 -5.16 17.52
C LEU A 95 12.67 -6.30 18.45
N GLU A 96 11.75 -7.18 18.83
CA GLU A 96 12.03 -8.35 19.67
C GLU A 96 12.93 -9.37 18.95
N THR A 97 12.62 -9.69 17.69
CA THR A 97 13.34 -10.72 16.92
C THR A 97 14.79 -10.34 16.66
N TYR A 98 15.05 -9.06 16.38
CA TYR A 98 16.40 -8.56 16.11
C TYR A 98 17.13 -8.04 17.36
N GLY A 99 16.53 -8.12 18.55
CA GLY A 99 17.19 -7.79 19.81
C GLY A 99 17.45 -6.31 20.01
N PHE A 100 16.54 -5.44 19.57
CA PHE A 100 16.59 -4.02 19.91
C PHE A 100 16.43 -3.83 21.43
N GLN A 101 17.01 -2.75 21.95
CA GLN A 101 16.88 -2.40 23.37
C GLN A 101 15.41 -2.07 23.71
N GLU A 102 15.00 -2.33 24.95
CA GLU A 102 13.62 -2.12 25.42
C GLU A 102 13.13 -0.67 25.23
N VAL A 103 14.04 0.30 25.26
CA VAL A 103 13.74 1.72 24.99
C VAL A 103 13.09 1.94 23.62
N PHE A 104 13.35 1.07 22.63
CA PHE A 104 12.72 1.12 21.32
C PHE A 104 11.25 0.70 21.34
N GLY A 105 10.70 0.21 22.46
CA GLY A 105 9.27 -0.08 22.59
C GLY A 105 8.39 1.13 22.27
N LEU A 106 8.84 2.35 22.62
CA LEU A 106 8.15 3.61 22.30
C LEU A 106 8.07 3.90 20.80
N VAL A 107 9.06 3.41 20.03
CA VAL A 107 9.12 3.60 18.57
C VAL A 107 7.92 2.95 17.88
N VAL A 108 7.39 1.86 18.42
CA VAL A 108 6.24 1.17 17.84
C VAL A 108 5.08 2.13 17.68
N ASP A 109 4.73 2.85 18.75
CA ASP A 109 3.62 3.79 18.74
C ASP A 109 3.95 5.00 17.86
N TYR A 110 5.18 5.53 17.95
CA TYR A 110 5.64 6.65 17.12
C TYR A 110 5.49 6.36 15.62
N VAL A 111 6.04 5.24 15.17
CA VAL A 111 6.08 4.87 13.75
C VAL A 111 4.67 4.54 13.25
N VAL A 112 3.90 3.75 14.00
CA VAL A 112 2.58 3.29 13.53
C VAL A 112 1.56 4.43 13.54
N MET A 113 1.46 5.19 14.64
CA MET A 113 0.53 6.31 14.74
C MET A 113 0.96 7.46 13.82
N GLY A 114 2.27 7.76 13.76
CA GLY A 114 2.78 8.78 12.86
C GLY A 114 2.52 8.45 11.39
N THR A 115 2.72 7.19 10.98
CA THR A 115 2.40 6.76 9.60
C THR A 115 0.88 6.84 9.34
N LEU A 116 0.04 6.57 10.34
CA LEU A 116 -1.42 6.71 10.21
C LEU A 116 -1.84 8.15 9.97
N ASP A 117 -1.30 9.09 10.73
CA ASP A 117 -1.59 10.52 10.58
C ASP A 117 -1.16 11.01 9.19
N ILE A 118 0.06 10.68 8.76
CA ILE A 118 0.56 11.00 7.40
C ILE A 118 -0.36 10.39 6.34
N TYR A 119 -0.71 9.12 6.47
CA TYR A 119 -1.58 8.44 5.50
C TYR A 119 -2.95 9.11 5.38
N LYS A 120 -3.62 9.40 6.50
CA LYS A 120 -4.96 10.02 6.51
C LYS A 120 -4.93 11.45 5.98
N GLU A 121 -3.94 12.24 6.35
CA GLU A 121 -3.81 13.61 5.87
C GLU A 121 -3.42 13.65 4.39
N SER A 122 -2.58 12.72 3.93
CA SER A 122 -2.24 12.58 2.51
C SER A 122 -3.47 12.25 1.66
N LEU A 123 -4.37 11.37 2.14
CA LEU A 123 -5.62 11.08 1.44
C LEU A 123 -6.54 12.30 1.30
N LYS A 124 -6.50 13.25 2.25
CA LYS A 124 -7.34 14.45 2.22
C LYS A 124 -6.74 15.56 1.35
N HIS A 125 -5.42 15.76 1.42
CA HIS A 125 -4.75 16.90 0.81
C HIS A 125 -4.15 16.58 -0.57
N LEU A 126 -3.67 15.35 -0.78
CA LEU A 126 -2.99 14.93 -2.00
C LEU A 126 -3.94 14.13 -2.89
N LEU A 127 -5.01 14.79 -3.35
CA LEU A 127 -6.03 14.15 -4.16
C LEU A 127 -5.55 13.91 -5.61
N PRO A 128 -5.93 12.77 -6.22
CA PRO A 128 -5.63 12.51 -7.62
C PRO A 128 -6.42 13.49 -8.50
N THR A 129 -5.71 14.21 -9.35
CA THR A 129 -6.30 15.07 -10.41
C THR A 129 -5.80 14.59 -11.77
N PRO A 130 -6.40 15.00 -12.91
CA PRO A 130 -5.87 14.64 -14.22
C PRO A 130 -4.38 15.02 -14.41
N ALA A 131 -3.92 16.11 -13.79
CA ALA A 131 -2.52 16.51 -13.79
C ALA A 131 -1.66 15.70 -12.79
N LYS A 132 -2.26 15.19 -11.71
CA LYS A 132 -1.60 14.45 -10.61
C LYS A 132 -2.21 13.05 -10.44
N SER A 133 -2.34 12.31 -11.54
CA SER A 133 -3.04 11.02 -11.55
C SER A 133 -2.34 9.91 -10.74
N HIS A 134 -1.05 10.09 -10.44
CA HIS A 134 -0.22 9.18 -9.65
C HIS A 134 -0.36 9.39 -8.14
N TYR A 135 -1.15 10.36 -7.67
CA TYR A 135 -1.45 10.61 -6.26
C TYR A 135 -2.52 9.62 -5.73
N LEU A 136 -2.34 8.33 -6.02
CA LEU A 136 -3.23 7.26 -5.58
C LEU A 136 -2.60 6.56 -4.39
N PHE A 137 -2.92 7.07 -3.19
CA PHE A 137 -2.45 6.49 -1.94
C PHE A 137 -3.40 5.42 -1.42
N ASN A 138 -2.85 4.30 -0.96
CA ASN A 138 -3.63 3.22 -0.34
C ASN A 138 -2.84 2.53 0.78
N LEU A 139 -3.42 1.48 1.37
CA LEU A 139 -2.80 0.74 2.48
C LEU A 139 -1.41 0.17 2.14
N ARG A 140 -1.11 -0.07 0.86
CA ARG A 140 0.23 -0.51 0.43
C ARG A 140 1.29 0.54 0.74
N ASP A 141 0.94 1.82 0.71
CA ASP A 141 1.88 2.91 0.98
C ASP A 141 2.17 3.01 2.47
N PHE A 142 1.15 2.88 3.31
CA PHE A 142 1.33 2.68 4.75
C PHE A 142 2.26 1.48 5.01
N SER A 143 1.97 0.33 4.39
CA SER A 143 2.77 -0.88 4.55
C SER A 143 4.22 -0.71 4.07
N ARG A 144 4.48 0.10 3.02
CA ARG A 144 5.83 0.34 2.50
C ARG A 144 6.67 1.17 3.46
N VAL A 145 6.09 2.20 4.09
CA VAL A 145 6.78 2.98 5.13
C VAL A 145 7.20 2.06 6.27
N ILE A 146 6.26 1.24 6.78
CA ILE A 146 6.57 0.28 7.84
C ILE A 146 7.64 -0.71 7.38
N GLN A 147 7.50 -1.32 6.19
CA GLN A 147 8.49 -2.25 5.66
C GLN A 147 9.88 -1.64 5.52
N GLY A 148 9.99 -0.37 5.13
CA GLY A 148 11.27 0.34 5.09
C GLY A 148 11.92 0.43 6.46
N VAL A 149 11.15 0.79 7.49
CA VAL A 149 11.64 0.81 8.88
C VAL A 149 12.02 -0.59 9.38
N LEU A 150 11.29 -1.63 8.96
CA LEU A 150 11.60 -3.04 9.27
C LEU A 150 12.90 -3.57 8.63
N LEU A 151 13.56 -2.79 7.76
CA LEU A 151 14.91 -3.14 7.27
C LEU A 151 16.02 -2.73 8.25
N SER A 152 15.68 -1.95 9.28
CA SER A 152 16.63 -1.54 10.32
C SER A 152 17.16 -2.72 11.13
N ARG A 153 18.42 -2.61 11.52
CA ARG A 153 19.08 -3.53 12.46
C ARG A 153 19.66 -2.75 13.65
N PRO A 154 19.84 -3.38 14.82
CA PRO A 154 20.38 -2.69 16.00
C PRO A 154 21.80 -2.17 15.78
N GLU A 155 22.58 -2.75 14.86
CA GLU A 155 23.92 -2.27 14.52
C GLU A 155 23.89 -0.97 13.71
N SER A 156 22.84 -0.75 12.92
CA SER A 156 22.70 0.44 12.08
C SER A 156 21.94 1.58 12.77
N VAL A 157 20.96 1.24 13.64
CA VAL A 157 20.14 2.22 14.37
C VAL A 157 20.32 2.00 15.86
N THR A 158 21.31 2.71 16.42
CA THR A 158 21.75 2.53 17.81
C THR A 158 20.97 3.37 18.81
N ASN A 159 20.23 4.39 18.35
CA ASN A 159 19.46 5.28 19.20
C ASN A 159 18.06 5.58 18.62
N LEU A 160 17.18 6.11 19.47
CA LEU A 160 15.82 6.48 19.08
C LEU A 160 15.80 7.55 17.98
N MET A 161 16.75 8.50 18.03
CA MET A 161 16.86 9.58 17.06
C MET A 161 17.05 9.06 15.63
N GLY A 162 17.94 8.07 15.45
CA GLY A 162 18.18 7.42 14.17
C GLY A 162 16.94 6.70 13.63
N MET A 163 16.12 6.15 14.53
CA MET A 163 14.86 5.51 14.15
C MET A 163 13.79 6.52 13.71
N LYS A 164 13.69 7.66 14.42
CA LYS A 164 12.82 8.78 14.00
C LYS A 164 13.24 9.32 12.63
N ARG A 165 14.56 9.51 12.40
CA ARG A 165 15.11 9.92 11.10
C ARG A 165 14.81 8.91 9.99
N LEU A 166 14.99 7.62 10.27
CA LEU A 166 14.67 6.55 9.33
C LEU A 166 13.19 6.58 8.94
N TRP A 167 12.29 6.77 9.92
CA TRP A 167 10.87 6.92 9.64
C TRP A 167 10.58 8.13 8.74
N VAL A 168 11.15 9.31 9.04
CA VAL A 168 11.01 10.50 8.18
C VAL A 168 11.49 10.20 6.76
N HIS A 169 12.64 9.56 6.62
CA HIS A 169 13.18 9.16 5.32
C HIS A 169 12.21 8.26 4.56
N GLU A 170 11.67 7.22 5.19
CA GLU A 170 10.73 6.31 4.51
C GLU A 170 9.41 6.99 4.16
N VAL A 171 8.92 7.94 4.98
CA VAL A 171 7.74 8.75 4.61
C VAL A 171 8.02 9.60 3.38
N LEU A 172 9.15 10.30 3.33
CA LEU A 172 9.54 11.11 2.16
C LEU A 172 9.74 10.24 0.92
N ARG A 173 10.37 9.08 1.04
CA ARG A 173 10.56 8.14 -0.07
C ARG A 173 9.23 7.58 -0.60
N VAL A 174 8.28 7.25 0.27
CA VAL A 174 7.02 6.61 -0.16
C VAL A 174 6.01 7.63 -0.69
N TYR A 175 5.88 8.78 -0.02
CA TYR A 175 4.92 9.83 -0.34
C TYR A 175 5.55 10.98 -1.12
N GLY A 176 6.69 11.48 -0.65
CA GLY A 176 7.39 12.64 -1.21
C GLY A 176 7.92 12.41 -2.62
N ASP A 177 8.49 11.25 -2.93
CA ASP A 177 9.00 10.94 -4.29
C ASP A 177 7.91 10.98 -5.38
N ARG A 178 6.63 10.94 -4.99
CA ARG A 178 5.50 11.07 -5.93
C ARG A 178 5.09 12.51 -6.17
N LEU A 179 5.54 13.46 -5.34
CA LEU A 179 5.08 14.83 -5.40
C LEU A 179 5.79 15.58 -6.53
N VAL A 180 5.03 16.33 -7.31
CA VAL A 180 5.56 17.10 -8.45
C VAL A 180 5.65 18.59 -8.12
N ASP A 181 4.75 19.08 -7.26
CA ASP A 181 4.66 20.49 -6.92
C ASP A 181 5.40 20.79 -5.62
N GLU A 182 6.17 21.89 -5.61
CA GLU A 182 6.85 22.39 -4.40
C GLU A 182 5.86 22.67 -3.27
N ASN A 183 4.63 23.12 -3.58
CA ASN A 183 3.60 23.36 -2.58
C ASN A 183 3.19 22.07 -1.86
N ASP A 184 3.04 20.97 -2.59
CA ASP A 184 2.68 19.67 -1.99
C ASP A 184 3.86 19.12 -1.18
N ALA A 185 5.10 19.29 -1.69
CA ALA A 185 6.31 18.88 -1.00
C ALA A 185 6.48 19.64 0.33
N ASN A 186 6.33 20.96 0.30
CA ASN A 186 6.37 21.81 1.49
C ASN A 186 5.26 21.45 2.48
N TRP A 187 4.05 21.15 1.98
CA TRP A 187 2.96 20.65 2.82
C TRP A 187 3.32 19.33 3.50
N LEU A 188 3.89 18.36 2.78
CA LEU A 188 4.28 17.06 3.33
C LEU A 188 5.35 17.24 4.42
N VAL A 189 6.39 18.04 4.16
CA VAL A 189 7.43 18.34 5.16
C VAL A 189 6.84 19.01 6.39
N GLY A 190 5.94 19.98 6.21
CA GLY A 190 5.22 20.61 7.32
C GLY A 190 4.36 19.62 8.12
N GLN A 191 3.72 18.67 7.43
CA GLN A 191 2.90 17.65 8.08
C GLN A 191 3.75 16.61 8.83
N ILE A 192 4.93 16.26 8.31
CA ILE A 192 5.93 15.46 9.03
C ILE A 192 6.36 16.18 10.31
N GLY A 193 6.69 17.47 10.22
CA GLY A 193 7.10 18.27 11.38
C GLY A 193 6.02 18.32 12.48
N ARG A 194 4.75 18.50 12.11
CA ARG A 194 3.62 18.42 13.06
C ARG A 194 3.51 17.04 13.71
N THR A 195 3.61 15.99 12.91
CA THR A 195 3.51 14.60 13.40
C THR A 195 4.66 14.27 14.36
N LEU A 196 5.89 14.72 14.08
CA LEU A 196 7.04 14.58 14.97
C LEU A 196 6.79 15.25 16.32
N LYS A 197 6.25 16.47 16.31
CA LYS A 197 5.95 17.22 17.53
C LYS A 197 4.85 16.56 18.36
N ASP A 198 3.76 16.17 17.71
CA ASP A 198 2.55 15.67 18.38
C ASP A 198 2.70 14.21 18.85
N ARG A 199 3.44 13.37 18.11
CA ARG A 199 3.57 11.93 18.40
C ARG A 199 4.91 11.56 19.00
N MET A 200 5.98 12.23 18.62
CA MET A 200 7.35 11.84 18.96
C MET A 200 8.07 12.83 19.89
N GLU A 201 7.38 13.90 20.31
CA GLU A 201 7.90 14.97 21.16
C GLU A 201 9.23 15.55 20.65
N ASP A 202 9.42 15.57 19.33
CA ASP A 202 10.64 16.02 18.67
C ASP A 202 10.32 17.09 17.62
N ASP A 203 11.32 17.91 17.33
CA ASP A 203 11.23 18.95 16.31
C ASP A 203 12.08 18.57 15.10
N ILE A 204 11.60 18.86 13.89
CA ILE A 204 12.30 18.48 12.66
C ILE A 204 13.65 19.20 12.52
N ASP A 205 13.74 20.46 12.94
CA ASP A 205 14.97 21.24 12.84
C ASP A 205 15.99 20.75 13.87
N SER A 206 15.53 20.38 15.07
CA SER A 206 16.37 19.71 16.08
C SER A 206 16.84 18.34 15.58
N LEU A 207 15.93 17.57 14.99
CA LEU A 207 16.19 16.21 14.54
C LEU A 207 17.21 16.15 13.41
N PHE A 208 17.32 17.18 12.56
CA PHE A 208 18.27 17.24 11.45
C PHE A 208 19.31 18.37 11.58
N GLY A 209 19.40 19.00 12.75
CA GLY A 209 20.27 20.17 12.97
C GLY A 209 21.76 19.90 12.77
N ASP A 210 22.21 18.68 13.02
CA ASP A 210 23.57 18.22 12.74
C ASP A 210 23.93 18.22 11.24
N PHE A 211 22.95 18.15 10.34
CA PHE A 211 23.18 18.29 8.90
C PHE A 211 23.19 19.76 8.44
N LEU A 212 22.62 20.68 9.22
CA LEU A 212 22.57 22.11 8.91
C LEU A 212 23.88 22.82 9.29
N PHE A 213 24.61 22.29 10.26
CA PHE A 213 25.93 22.77 10.66
C PHE A 213 27.00 21.79 10.20
N LEU A 214 27.41 21.87 8.93
CA LEU A 214 28.69 21.28 8.52
C LEU A 214 29.80 21.89 9.39
N PRO A 215 30.74 21.10 9.93
CA PRO A 215 31.96 21.69 10.46
C PRO A 215 32.60 22.45 9.30
N THR A 216 32.82 23.76 9.47
CA THR A 216 33.78 24.47 8.64
C THR A 216 35.12 23.76 8.84
N ASP A 217 35.61 23.09 7.79
CA ASP A 217 36.89 22.40 7.78
C ASP A 217 37.98 23.29 8.42
N GLU A 218 38.60 22.80 9.50
CA GLU A 218 39.90 23.27 10.01
C GLU A 218 41.05 22.61 9.24
#